data_AF-A0A496R8H7-F1
#
_entry.id   AF-A0A496R8H7-F1
#
_cell.length_a   1.000
_cell.length_b   1.000
_cell.length_c   1.000
_cell.angle_alpha   90.00
_cell.angle_beta   90.00
_cell.angle_gamma   90.00
#
_symmetry.space_group_name_H-M   'P 1'
#
loop_
_entity.id
_entity.type
_entity.pdbx_description
1 polymer ?
#
loop_
_entity_poly.entity_id
_entity_poly.type
_entity_poly.pdbx_seq_one_letter_code
_entity_poly.pdbx_strand_id
1 'polypeptide(L)'
;MSADRAGKLPPRNQPEMPSYFRKDRTGRDEFLSQLGHFGEEHRALFSQLCDMWEPDMPYSKFLAKAGHEYLNADTTLHTLMVHLEKGNCGLISNTVRDGQLEKDRIILADRDSPRFFYWLVENRWQSCLVSDRKKYPILGNFKKRGGFPLDVLQPLSLTELSGNFIQSHLDEVIMYALPDMDGKTLIVTPVVLPVMVEVSRFKIRANLANSPVQPVLAKILGTVVSSLRKSLEKDDNLFWNKVSEALIGSREDLLAKRANINPEIFIAAKILKAFTQNELNEDEQRREQEAEKKELIQGILLQLSRKNDFLMPSREFDEQFEPYKDTWPDLKAMFITHFMKPSGRTGLPRVINVGEDYLYRDHLYPLFKSWHKTAELELKDFYLNMIERILRTNNKDKFTAFTGMEGFRNDIRERLAAEFQILSDMLSKPRIISEGIIHYTTKVLKIPDMDKVKKLLEKYFESGTIRFKNPEILFNLNPESMFEEAFHRLSWLRRIILRLFGRYDSYLQTLNPPSSTKTARGDNTQREIFTPESARPYRAGRTAAAGMKDKTVKKSKQSGIKRRNYSARQQEQAWDDFKSVYEKKKG
;
A
#
# COMPACT_ATOMS: atom_id res chain seq x y z
N MET A 1 14.65 14.97 -33.33
CA MET A 1 13.40 15.32 -34.05
C MET A 1 12.26 14.70 -33.25
N SER A 2 11.25 15.51 -32.91
CA SER A 2 10.16 15.14 -31.98
C SER A 2 9.36 13.92 -32.48
N ALA A 3 9.01 13.01 -31.54
CA ALA A 3 8.29 11.75 -31.77
C ALA A 3 6.81 11.92 -32.18
N ASP A 4 6.30 13.15 -32.25
CA ASP A 4 4.87 13.46 -32.38
C ASP A 4 4.29 13.42 -33.82
N ARG A 5 5.00 12.86 -34.81
CA ARG A 5 4.53 12.81 -36.21
C ARG A 5 4.55 11.44 -36.89
N ALA A 6 4.64 10.34 -36.13
CA ALA A 6 4.36 9.02 -36.70
C ALA A 6 2.84 8.78 -36.69
N GLY A 7 2.26 8.32 -37.80
CA GLY A 7 0.84 7.93 -37.84
C GLY A 7 0.55 6.85 -36.80
N LYS A 8 -0.36 7.11 -35.86
CA LYS A 8 -0.74 6.12 -34.84
C LYS A 8 -1.54 5.01 -35.50
N LEU A 9 -1.07 3.77 -35.39
CA LEU A 9 -1.84 2.60 -35.76
C LEU A 9 -3.05 2.45 -34.84
N PRO A 10 -4.20 1.95 -35.35
CA PRO A 10 -5.35 1.65 -34.52
C PRO A 10 -5.00 0.59 -33.45
N PRO A 11 -5.64 0.65 -32.26
CA PRO A 11 -5.37 -0.28 -31.16
C PRO A 11 -5.49 -1.75 -31.57
N ARG A 12 -4.74 -2.62 -30.89
CA ARG A 12 -4.67 -4.06 -31.21
C ARG A 12 -6.06 -4.70 -31.28
N ASN A 13 -6.91 -4.37 -30.29
CA ASN A 13 -8.25 -4.92 -30.09
C ASN A 13 -9.35 -4.22 -30.92
N GLN A 14 -9.01 -3.17 -31.66
CA GLN A 14 -9.94 -2.41 -32.50
C GLN A 14 -9.32 -2.12 -33.89
N PRO A 15 -9.06 -3.16 -34.71
CA PRO A 15 -8.61 -2.98 -36.08
C PRO A 15 -9.57 -2.14 -36.91
N GLU A 16 -8.99 -1.34 -37.80
CA GLU A 16 -9.72 -0.88 -38.98
C GLU A 16 -10.12 -2.09 -39.83
N MET A 17 -11.41 -2.16 -40.18
CA MET A 17 -11.93 -3.20 -41.05
C MET A 17 -11.44 -2.95 -42.49
N PRO A 18 -10.80 -3.94 -43.15
CA PRO A 18 -10.26 -3.72 -44.48
C PRO A 18 -11.35 -3.38 -45.50
N SER A 19 -10.99 -2.55 -46.48
CA SER A 19 -11.93 -1.97 -47.45
C SER A 19 -12.74 -3.01 -48.24
N TYR A 20 -12.15 -4.17 -48.53
CA TYR A 20 -12.78 -5.24 -49.29
C TYR A 20 -13.84 -6.03 -48.52
N PHE A 21 -13.94 -5.92 -47.19
CA PHE A 21 -15.00 -6.59 -46.42
C PHE A 21 -16.39 -5.99 -46.69
N ARG A 22 -16.44 -4.69 -46.99
CA ARG A 22 -17.67 -3.96 -47.32
C ARG A 22 -18.15 -4.24 -48.75
N LYS A 23 -17.33 -4.88 -49.57
CA LYS A 23 -17.67 -5.20 -50.96
C LYS A 23 -18.54 -6.44 -51.02
N ASP A 24 -19.37 -6.50 -52.05
CA ASP A 24 -20.13 -7.68 -52.43
C ASP A 24 -19.19 -8.79 -52.97
N ARG A 25 -19.75 -9.97 -53.26
CA ARG A 25 -18.99 -11.13 -53.74
C ARG A 25 -18.15 -10.78 -54.99
N THR A 26 -18.73 -10.03 -55.93
CA THR A 26 -18.05 -9.58 -57.15
C THR A 26 -16.85 -8.69 -56.83
N GLY A 27 -17.00 -7.71 -55.93
CA GLY A 27 -15.91 -6.82 -55.54
C GLY A 27 -14.80 -7.49 -54.72
N ARG A 28 -15.12 -8.58 -54.00
CA ARG A 28 -14.13 -9.43 -53.30
C ARG A 28 -13.35 -10.30 -54.30
N ASP A 29 -14.03 -10.86 -55.30
CA ASP A 29 -13.39 -11.64 -56.37
C ASP A 29 -12.49 -10.76 -57.26
N GLU A 30 -12.90 -9.52 -57.53
CA GLU A 30 -12.08 -8.52 -58.22
C GLU A 30 -10.80 -8.21 -57.43
N PHE A 31 -10.92 -7.99 -56.12
CA PHE A 31 -9.77 -7.79 -55.24
C PHE A 31 -8.78 -8.97 -55.29
N LEU A 32 -9.28 -10.21 -55.16
CA LEU A 32 -8.42 -11.39 -55.30
C LEU A 32 -7.76 -11.47 -56.67
N SER A 33 -8.48 -11.15 -57.74
CA SER A 33 -7.95 -11.18 -59.10
C SER A 33 -6.81 -10.17 -59.31
N GLN A 34 -6.80 -9.06 -58.58
CA GLN A 34 -5.69 -8.09 -58.57
C GLN A 34 -4.43 -8.62 -57.87
N LEU A 35 -4.58 -9.59 -56.95
CA LEU A 35 -3.47 -10.20 -56.21
C LEU A 35 -2.89 -11.43 -56.92
N GLY A 36 -3.63 -12.03 -57.85
CA GLY A 36 -3.16 -13.16 -58.67
C GLY A 36 -4.27 -14.13 -59.07
N HIS A 37 -3.87 -15.34 -59.46
CA HIS A 37 -4.78 -16.40 -59.88
C HIS A 37 -5.22 -17.22 -58.66
N PHE A 38 -6.50 -17.07 -58.27
CA PHE A 38 -7.14 -17.88 -57.23
C PHE A 38 -8.09 -18.90 -57.86
N GLY A 39 -8.23 -20.06 -57.23
CA GLY A 39 -9.22 -21.09 -57.62
C GLY A 39 -10.60 -20.79 -57.02
N GLU A 40 -11.63 -21.50 -57.46
CA GLU A 40 -13.00 -21.34 -56.92
C GLU A 40 -13.07 -21.62 -55.42
N GLU A 41 -12.39 -22.68 -54.95
CA GLU A 41 -12.32 -23.02 -53.52
C GLU A 41 -11.65 -21.91 -52.69
N HIS A 42 -10.58 -21.29 -53.21
CA HIS A 42 -9.92 -20.17 -52.55
C HIS A 42 -10.81 -18.92 -52.47
N ARG A 43 -11.57 -18.64 -53.53
CA ARG A 43 -12.53 -17.51 -53.57
C ARG A 43 -13.70 -17.72 -52.61
N ALA A 44 -14.24 -18.94 -52.57
CA ALA A 44 -15.31 -19.31 -51.65
C ALA A 44 -14.85 -19.21 -50.19
N LEU A 45 -13.68 -19.75 -49.87
CA LEU A 45 -13.10 -19.69 -48.53
C LEU A 45 -12.76 -18.25 -48.11
N PHE A 46 -12.23 -17.43 -49.02
CA PHE A 46 -11.98 -16.01 -48.76
C PHE A 46 -13.28 -15.23 -48.49
N SER A 47 -14.35 -15.53 -49.24
CA SER A 47 -15.66 -14.91 -49.02
C SER A 47 -16.22 -15.27 -47.64
N GLN A 48 -16.11 -16.53 -47.23
CA GLN A 48 -16.48 -16.98 -45.89
C GLN A 48 -15.65 -16.30 -44.79
N LEU A 49 -14.35 -16.16 -45.03
CA LEU A 49 -13.43 -15.45 -44.13
C LEU A 49 -13.85 -13.98 -43.98
N CYS A 50 -14.28 -13.35 -45.08
CA CYS A 50 -14.84 -12.01 -45.07
C CYS A 50 -16.15 -11.90 -44.28
N ASP A 51 -17.07 -12.85 -44.47
CA ASP A 51 -18.38 -12.85 -43.79
C ASP A 51 -18.28 -13.15 -42.29
N MET A 52 -17.24 -13.88 -41.89
CA MET A 52 -16.97 -14.23 -40.50
C MET A 52 -16.02 -13.28 -39.79
N TRP A 53 -15.78 -12.09 -40.35
CA TRP A 53 -14.77 -11.19 -39.82
C TRP A 53 -14.95 -10.89 -38.34
N GLU A 54 -13.89 -11.13 -37.59
CA GLU A 54 -13.72 -10.65 -36.23
C GLU A 54 -12.34 -9.98 -36.17
N PRO A 55 -12.19 -8.87 -35.43
CA PRO A 55 -10.92 -8.21 -35.14
C PRO A 55 -9.73 -9.12 -34.83
N ASP A 56 -10.03 -10.28 -34.26
CA ASP A 56 -9.15 -11.05 -33.42
C ASP A 56 -9.37 -12.56 -33.65
N MET A 57 -9.66 -12.93 -34.91
CA MET A 57 -10.07 -14.26 -35.36
C MET A 57 -9.04 -15.37 -35.04
N PRO A 58 -9.33 -16.26 -34.07
CA PRO A 58 -8.46 -17.39 -33.77
C PRO A 58 -8.43 -18.39 -34.93
N TYR A 59 -7.24 -18.90 -35.25
CA TYR A 59 -7.04 -19.85 -36.35
C TYR A 59 -7.88 -21.12 -36.17
N SER A 60 -7.88 -21.68 -34.95
CA SER A 60 -8.65 -22.87 -34.59
C SER A 60 -10.16 -22.66 -34.68
N LYS A 61 -10.66 -21.47 -34.27
CA LYS A 61 -12.08 -21.13 -34.32
C LYS A 61 -12.59 -21.06 -35.76
N PHE A 62 -11.82 -20.45 -36.66
CA PHE A 62 -12.17 -20.41 -38.08
C PHE A 62 -12.18 -21.81 -38.69
N LEU A 63 -11.13 -22.61 -38.44
CA LEU A 63 -11.05 -23.97 -38.97
C LEU A 63 -12.16 -24.90 -38.46
N ALA A 64 -12.57 -24.77 -37.20
CA ALA A 64 -13.66 -25.58 -36.66
C ALA A 64 -14.97 -25.35 -37.45
N LYS A 65 -15.22 -24.13 -37.91
CA LYS A 65 -16.42 -23.80 -38.67
C LYS A 65 -16.28 -24.11 -40.17
N ALA A 66 -15.14 -23.74 -40.77
CA ALA A 66 -14.87 -24.01 -42.19
C ALA A 66 -14.67 -25.51 -42.48
N GLY A 67 -14.15 -26.28 -41.52
CA GLY A 67 -13.92 -27.73 -41.66
C GLY A 67 -15.19 -28.56 -41.79
N HIS A 68 -16.36 -28.02 -41.42
CA HIS A 68 -17.66 -28.65 -41.70
C HIS A 68 -18.08 -28.51 -43.17
N GLU A 69 -17.58 -27.50 -43.88
CA GLU A 69 -17.96 -27.17 -45.25
C GLU A 69 -16.90 -27.60 -46.28
N TYR A 70 -15.62 -27.68 -45.89
CA TYR A 70 -14.51 -28.03 -46.76
C TYR A 70 -13.67 -29.17 -46.17
N LEU A 71 -13.54 -30.30 -46.91
CA LEU A 71 -12.80 -31.48 -46.47
C LEU A 71 -11.30 -31.22 -46.18
N ASN A 72 -10.71 -30.20 -46.84
CA ASN A 72 -9.29 -29.81 -46.72
C ASN A 72 -9.10 -28.35 -46.27
N ALA A 73 -10.01 -27.82 -45.43
CA ALA A 73 -10.04 -26.42 -45.02
C ALA A 73 -8.67 -25.87 -44.56
N ASP A 74 -7.89 -26.64 -43.78
CA ASP A 74 -6.58 -26.20 -43.28
C ASP A 74 -5.54 -25.99 -44.40
N THR A 75 -5.48 -26.90 -45.37
CA THR A 75 -4.50 -26.82 -46.46
C THR A 75 -4.89 -25.73 -47.46
N THR A 76 -6.19 -25.62 -47.78
CA THR A 76 -6.72 -24.58 -48.66
C THR A 76 -6.57 -23.20 -48.02
N LEU A 77 -6.85 -23.07 -46.72
CA LEU A 77 -6.63 -21.82 -45.98
C LEU A 77 -5.15 -21.45 -45.97
N HIS A 78 -4.26 -22.39 -45.68
CA HIS A 78 -2.82 -22.10 -45.67
C HIS A 78 -2.34 -21.58 -47.04
N THR A 79 -2.77 -22.23 -48.12
CA THR A 79 -2.41 -21.82 -49.49
C THR A 79 -2.96 -20.43 -49.82
N LEU A 80 -4.24 -20.17 -49.50
CA LEU A 80 -4.86 -18.85 -49.62
C LEU A 80 -4.06 -17.79 -48.86
N MET A 81 -3.73 -18.04 -47.59
CA MET A 81 -2.99 -17.09 -46.75
C MET A 81 -1.56 -16.84 -47.26
N VAL A 82 -0.89 -17.83 -47.87
CA VAL A 82 0.42 -17.61 -48.53
C VAL A 82 0.30 -16.65 -49.72
N HIS A 83 -0.78 -16.75 -50.50
CA HIS A 83 -1.03 -15.81 -51.60
C HIS A 83 -1.37 -14.41 -51.09
N LEU A 84 -2.20 -14.29 -50.05
CA LEU A 84 -2.51 -13.00 -49.41
C LEU A 84 -1.28 -12.38 -48.73
N GLU A 85 -0.38 -13.20 -48.18
CA GLU A 85 0.88 -12.71 -47.61
C GLU A 85 1.73 -12.09 -48.71
N LYS A 86 1.89 -12.75 -49.87
CA LYS A 86 2.62 -12.20 -51.03
C LYS A 86 2.04 -10.87 -51.49
N GLY A 87 0.72 -10.69 -51.37
CA GLY A 87 0.01 -9.45 -51.65
C GLY A 87 0.05 -8.38 -50.54
N ASN A 88 0.78 -8.63 -49.44
CA ASN A 88 0.86 -7.76 -48.26
C ASN A 88 -0.50 -7.40 -47.63
N CYS A 89 -1.47 -8.32 -47.65
CA CYS A 89 -2.83 -8.06 -47.18
C CYS A 89 -3.40 -9.13 -46.25
N GLY A 90 -2.66 -10.22 -45.98
CA GLY A 90 -3.08 -11.23 -45.02
C GLY A 90 -1.96 -12.12 -44.54
N LEU A 91 -2.00 -12.56 -43.29
CA LEU A 91 -1.04 -13.53 -42.73
C LEU A 91 -1.67 -14.39 -41.63
N ILE A 92 -1.08 -15.55 -41.39
CA ILE A 92 -1.38 -16.36 -40.20
C ILE A 92 -0.38 -15.95 -39.12
N SER A 93 -0.87 -15.38 -38.01
CA SER A 93 -0.05 -15.06 -36.85
C SER A 93 0.33 -16.35 -36.13
N ASN A 94 1.58 -16.47 -35.72
CA ASN A 94 2.08 -17.62 -34.98
C ASN A 94 2.50 -17.22 -33.57
N THR A 95 2.38 -18.16 -32.65
CA THR A 95 2.86 -18.01 -31.27
C THR A 95 3.66 -19.24 -30.88
N VAL A 96 4.57 -19.09 -29.92
CA VAL A 96 5.36 -20.22 -29.40
C VAL A 96 4.63 -20.84 -28.22
N ARG A 97 4.26 -22.13 -28.32
CA ARG A 97 3.74 -22.94 -27.22
C ARG A 97 4.57 -24.21 -27.11
N ASP A 98 4.99 -24.56 -25.90
CA ASP A 98 5.85 -25.73 -25.62
C ASP A 98 7.09 -25.84 -26.53
N GLY A 99 7.69 -24.69 -26.88
CA GLY A 99 8.87 -24.61 -27.75
C GLY A 99 8.61 -24.84 -29.24
N GLN A 100 7.35 -24.98 -29.65
CA GLN A 100 6.94 -25.14 -31.04
C GLN A 100 6.16 -23.92 -31.53
N LEU A 101 6.25 -23.68 -32.84
CA LEU A 101 5.57 -22.58 -33.49
C LEU A 101 4.17 -23.04 -33.91
N GLU A 102 3.14 -22.52 -33.26
CA GLU A 102 1.75 -22.87 -33.52
C GLU A 102 1.01 -21.71 -34.21
N LYS A 103 0.05 -22.07 -35.08
CA LYS A 103 -0.83 -21.11 -35.76
C LYS A 103 -1.85 -20.58 -34.76
N ASP A 104 -1.82 -19.27 -34.50
CA ASP A 104 -2.63 -18.64 -33.45
C ASP A 104 -3.84 -17.92 -34.02
N ARG A 105 -3.64 -17.03 -35.01
CA ARG A 105 -4.70 -16.11 -35.49
C ARG A 105 -4.61 -15.88 -36.99
N ILE A 106 -5.74 -15.47 -37.58
CA ILE A 106 -5.80 -15.00 -38.97
C ILE A 106 -5.84 -13.47 -38.94
N ILE A 107 -4.87 -12.84 -39.60
CA ILE A 107 -4.78 -11.39 -39.73
C ILE A 107 -5.07 -11.03 -41.18
N LEU A 108 -6.07 -10.18 -41.38
CA LEU A 108 -6.39 -9.58 -42.68
C LEU A 108 -6.31 -8.05 -42.57
N ALA A 109 -5.73 -7.43 -43.59
CA ALA A 109 -5.52 -6.00 -43.67
C ALA A 109 -5.70 -5.52 -45.12
N ASP A 110 -5.81 -4.21 -45.32
CA ASP A 110 -5.66 -3.63 -46.65
C ASP A 110 -4.24 -3.86 -47.18
N ARG A 111 -4.10 -3.85 -48.50
CA ARG A 111 -2.81 -4.04 -49.17
C ARG A 111 -1.81 -2.98 -48.71
N ASP A 112 -0.61 -3.45 -48.38
CA ASP A 112 0.52 -2.62 -47.91
C ASP A 112 0.21 -1.82 -46.62
N SER A 113 -0.83 -2.22 -45.87
CA SER A 113 -1.21 -1.57 -44.62
C SER A 113 -0.11 -1.70 -43.55
N PRO A 114 0.16 -0.65 -42.76
CA PRO A 114 1.08 -0.75 -41.64
C PRO A 114 0.71 -1.81 -40.61
N ARG A 115 -0.59 -2.15 -40.48
CA ARG A 115 -1.05 -3.25 -39.63
C ARG A 115 -0.52 -4.61 -40.10
N PHE A 116 -0.49 -4.85 -41.41
CA PHE A 116 0.07 -6.09 -41.96
C PHE A 116 1.55 -6.23 -41.56
N PHE A 117 2.33 -5.16 -41.72
CA PHE A 117 3.75 -5.17 -41.40
C PHE A 117 4.02 -5.27 -39.89
N TYR A 118 3.19 -4.66 -39.05
CA TYR A 118 3.23 -4.81 -37.60
C TYR A 118 3.18 -6.30 -37.20
N TRP A 119 2.16 -7.03 -37.67
CA TRP A 119 2.02 -8.46 -37.37
C TRP A 119 3.07 -9.34 -38.06
N LEU A 120 3.54 -8.93 -39.25
CA LEU A 120 4.63 -9.63 -39.92
C LEU A 120 5.93 -9.54 -39.11
N VAL A 121 6.23 -8.39 -38.51
CA VAL A 121 7.39 -8.22 -37.61
C VAL A 121 7.27 -9.15 -36.41
N GLU A 122 6.12 -9.20 -35.74
CA GLU A 122 5.88 -10.09 -34.61
C GLU A 122 6.14 -11.56 -34.97
N ASN A 123 5.55 -12.03 -36.07
CA ASN A 123 5.75 -13.40 -36.57
C ASN A 123 7.21 -13.75 -36.86
N ARG A 124 7.99 -12.80 -37.37
CA ARG A 124 9.40 -13.02 -37.69
C ARG A 124 10.22 -13.18 -36.41
N TRP A 125 9.90 -12.41 -35.36
CA TRP A 125 10.51 -12.56 -34.03
C TRP A 125 10.14 -13.88 -33.36
N GLN A 126 8.88 -14.29 -33.41
CA GLN A 126 8.43 -15.59 -32.90
C GLN A 126 9.18 -16.75 -33.58
N SER A 127 9.42 -16.64 -34.90
CA SER A 127 10.21 -17.63 -35.64
C SER A 127 11.67 -17.72 -35.17
N CYS A 128 12.24 -16.62 -34.68
CA CYS A 128 13.60 -16.58 -34.15
C CYS A 128 13.74 -17.24 -32.77
N LEU A 129 12.66 -17.38 -32.00
CA LEU A 129 12.68 -18.10 -30.71
C LEU A 129 12.87 -19.61 -30.90
N VAL A 130 12.34 -20.17 -31.98
CA VAL A 130 12.33 -21.63 -32.23
C VAL A 130 13.56 -22.08 -33.03
N SER A 131 14.22 -21.17 -33.74
CA SER A 131 15.36 -21.52 -34.60
C SER A 131 16.44 -20.44 -34.63
N ASP A 132 17.64 -20.83 -34.21
CA ASP A 132 18.85 -20.01 -34.17
C ASP A 132 19.31 -19.57 -35.58
N ARG A 133 19.01 -20.39 -36.59
CA ARG A 133 19.30 -20.13 -38.01
C ARG A 133 18.44 -19.02 -38.62
N LYS A 134 17.30 -18.68 -38.03
CA LYS A 134 16.42 -17.61 -38.55
C LYS A 134 17.07 -16.26 -38.28
N LYS A 135 17.28 -15.49 -39.34
CA LYS A 135 17.91 -14.17 -39.26
C LYS A 135 17.02 -13.16 -38.54
N TYR A 136 17.64 -12.21 -37.87
CA TYR A 136 16.90 -11.13 -37.22
C TYR A 136 16.04 -10.30 -38.21
N PRO A 137 14.88 -9.76 -37.77
CA PRO A 137 14.03 -8.92 -38.61
C PRO A 137 14.67 -7.54 -38.89
N ILE A 138 15.40 -7.44 -40.00
CA ILE A 138 16.11 -6.22 -40.41
C ILE A 138 15.31 -5.40 -41.41
N LEU A 139 15.37 -4.07 -41.31
CA LEU A 139 14.68 -3.12 -42.20
C LEU A 139 14.97 -3.38 -43.68
N GLY A 140 16.22 -3.74 -44.02
CA GLY A 140 16.62 -4.05 -45.39
C GLY A 140 15.84 -5.20 -46.03
N ASN A 141 15.39 -6.19 -45.24
CA ASN A 141 14.58 -7.31 -45.75
C ASN A 141 13.15 -6.87 -46.03
N PHE A 142 12.59 -5.99 -45.19
CA PHE A 142 11.25 -5.45 -45.39
C PHE A 142 11.19 -4.50 -46.59
N LYS A 143 12.20 -3.64 -46.76
CA LYS A 143 12.31 -2.75 -47.93
C LYS A 143 12.35 -3.52 -49.26
N LYS A 144 13.06 -4.65 -49.31
CA LYS A 144 13.13 -5.52 -50.50
C LYS A 144 11.79 -6.14 -50.89
N ARG A 145 10.85 -6.28 -49.94
CA ARG A 145 9.51 -6.83 -50.19
C ARG A 145 8.59 -5.83 -50.91
N GLY A 146 8.87 -4.53 -50.82
CA GLY A 146 7.99 -3.46 -51.30
C GLY A 146 6.84 -3.18 -50.33
N GLY A 147 6.27 -1.97 -50.41
CA GLY A 147 5.09 -1.56 -49.62
C GLY A 147 5.33 -1.27 -48.14
N PHE A 148 6.55 -1.45 -47.63
CA PHE A 148 6.83 -1.25 -46.20
C PHE A 148 6.73 0.24 -45.79
N PRO A 149 5.90 0.58 -44.79
CA PRO A 149 5.64 1.97 -44.40
C PRO A 149 6.76 2.50 -43.50
N LEU A 150 7.57 3.42 -44.05
CA LEU A 150 8.69 4.02 -43.34
C LEU A 150 8.27 5.20 -42.45
N ASP A 151 7.11 5.77 -42.72
CA ASP A 151 6.49 6.91 -42.05
C ASP A 151 5.93 6.57 -40.65
N VAL A 152 5.64 5.31 -40.38
CA VAL A 152 5.16 4.82 -39.07
C VAL A 152 6.29 4.34 -38.16
N LEU A 153 7.54 4.32 -38.64
CA LEU A 153 8.68 3.87 -37.84
C LEU A 153 9.15 4.97 -36.89
N GLN A 154 9.22 4.64 -35.60
CA GLN A 154 9.85 5.50 -34.60
C GLN A 154 11.26 5.01 -34.27
N PRO A 155 12.27 5.89 -34.20
CA PRO A 155 13.59 5.48 -33.74
C PRO A 155 13.51 5.10 -32.25
N LEU A 156 14.12 3.99 -31.87
CA LEU A 156 14.32 3.59 -30.49
C LEU A 156 15.83 3.50 -30.22
N SER A 157 16.31 4.16 -29.18
CA SER A 157 17.71 4.03 -28.78
C SER A 157 17.92 2.77 -27.94
N LEU A 158 19.08 2.14 -28.08
CA LEU A 158 19.49 1.06 -27.18
C LEU A 158 19.62 1.50 -25.71
N THR A 159 19.90 2.78 -25.48
CA THR A 159 20.00 3.35 -24.12
C THR A 159 18.66 3.46 -23.41
N GLU A 160 17.55 3.39 -24.15
CA GLU A 160 16.19 3.50 -23.60
C GLU A 160 15.59 2.12 -23.31
N LEU A 161 16.21 1.05 -23.80
CA LEU A 161 15.69 -0.31 -23.70
C LEU A 161 15.88 -0.86 -22.27
N SER A 162 14.83 -0.81 -21.46
CA SER A 162 14.75 -1.41 -20.12
C SER A 162 13.42 -2.13 -19.88
N GLY A 163 13.32 -2.88 -18.80
CA GLY A 163 12.10 -3.54 -18.36
C GLY A 163 10.98 -2.55 -18.06
N ASN A 164 11.30 -1.40 -17.45
CA ASN A 164 10.34 -0.32 -17.21
C ASN A 164 9.84 0.32 -18.51
N PHE A 165 10.74 0.54 -19.48
CA PHE A 165 10.34 1.00 -20.81
C PHE A 165 9.39 0.01 -21.50
N ILE A 166 9.74 -1.29 -21.46
CA ILE A 166 8.91 -2.36 -22.04
C ILE A 166 7.51 -2.39 -21.40
N GLN A 167 7.43 -2.30 -20.06
CA GLN A 167 6.14 -2.33 -19.36
C GLN A 167 5.27 -1.11 -19.66
N SER A 168 5.87 0.08 -19.73
CA SER A 168 5.13 1.32 -19.98
C SER A 168 4.55 1.42 -21.41
N HIS A 169 5.15 0.73 -22.38
CA HIS A 169 4.76 0.82 -23.79
C HIS A 169 4.11 -0.47 -24.32
N LEU A 170 3.86 -1.49 -23.48
CA LEU A 170 3.43 -2.82 -23.91
C LEU A 170 2.12 -2.81 -24.73
N ASP A 171 1.21 -1.91 -24.38
CA ASP A 171 -0.12 -1.78 -25.00
C ASP A 171 -0.12 -0.87 -26.25
N GLU A 172 1.01 -0.24 -26.57
CA GLU A 172 1.12 0.63 -27.73
C GLU A 172 1.24 -0.17 -29.03
N VAL A 173 0.58 0.32 -30.09
CA VAL A 173 0.68 -0.28 -31.43
C VAL A 173 1.61 0.58 -32.26
N ILE A 174 2.93 0.37 -32.09
CA ILE A 174 3.98 1.13 -32.76
C ILE A 174 5.05 0.15 -33.28
N MET A 175 5.70 0.52 -34.38
CA MET A 175 6.91 -0.16 -34.85
C MET A 175 8.13 0.71 -34.58
N TYR A 176 9.09 0.16 -33.86
CA TYR A 176 10.37 0.81 -33.60
C TYR A 176 11.43 0.35 -34.58
N ALA A 177 12.29 1.29 -34.97
CA ALA A 177 13.53 1.06 -35.68
C ALA A 177 14.69 1.18 -34.69
N LEU A 178 15.40 0.08 -34.46
CA LEU A 178 16.56 0.00 -33.59
C LEU A 178 17.85 0.05 -34.45
N PRO A 179 18.53 1.20 -34.54
CA PRO A 179 19.69 1.37 -35.42
C PRO A 179 20.97 0.72 -34.87
N ASP A 180 22.03 0.77 -35.67
CA ASP A 180 23.43 0.47 -35.28
C ASP A 180 23.76 -0.97 -34.82
N MET A 181 22.96 -1.93 -35.30
CA MET A 181 23.16 -3.36 -35.09
C MET A 181 24.11 -3.96 -36.12
N ASP A 182 25.37 -3.54 -36.08
CA ASP A 182 26.42 -3.92 -37.04
C ASP A 182 26.08 -3.52 -38.49
N GLY A 183 25.75 -2.24 -38.67
CA GLY A 183 25.34 -1.69 -39.97
C GLY A 183 23.93 -2.12 -40.42
N LYS A 184 23.14 -2.72 -39.50
CA LYS A 184 21.75 -3.11 -39.74
C LYS A 184 20.82 -2.36 -38.79
N THR A 185 19.59 -2.15 -39.24
CA THR A 185 18.49 -1.62 -38.42
C THR A 185 17.51 -2.75 -38.16
N LEU A 186 17.26 -3.08 -36.89
CA LEU A 186 16.25 -4.05 -36.50
C LEU A 186 14.88 -3.39 -36.40
N ILE A 187 13.83 -4.11 -36.75
CA ILE A 187 12.45 -3.66 -36.58
C ILE A 187 11.81 -4.47 -35.45
N VAL A 188 11.24 -3.78 -34.49
CA VAL A 188 10.60 -4.37 -33.30
C VAL A 188 9.26 -3.68 -33.03
N THR A 189 8.39 -4.35 -32.30
CA THR A 189 7.16 -3.81 -31.70
C THR A 189 7.30 -3.91 -30.17
N PRO A 190 6.53 -3.15 -29.37
CA PRO A 190 6.61 -3.24 -27.91
C PRO A 190 6.47 -4.68 -27.38
N VAL A 191 5.53 -5.45 -27.95
CA VAL A 191 5.24 -6.84 -27.58
C VAL A 191 6.45 -7.78 -27.81
N VAL A 192 7.28 -7.50 -28.82
CA VAL A 192 8.46 -8.33 -29.11
C VAL A 192 9.73 -7.86 -28.41
N LEU A 193 9.73 -6.74 -27.68
CA LEU A 193 10.92 -6.31 -26.94
C LEU A 193 11.37 -7.37 -25.90
N PRO A 194 10.49 -7.97 -25.08
CA PRO A 194 10.86 -9.10 -24.22
C PRO A 194 11.36 -10.30 -25.04
N VAL A 195 10.66 -10.62 -26.14
CA VAL A 195 11.00 -11.72 -27.03
C VAL A 195 12.39 -11.53 -27.63
N MET A 196 12.76 -10.30 -27.98
CA MET A 196 14.07 -9.96 -28.53
C MET A 196 15.20 -10.24 -27.55
N VAL A 197 15.01 -9.94 -26.26
CA VAL A 197 15.97 -10.28 -25.20
C VAL A 197 16.15 -11.80 -25.11
N GLU A 198 15.05 -12.56 -25.11
CA GLU A 198 15.09 -14.02 -25.08
C GLU A 198 15.72 -14.64 -26.33
N VAL A 199 15.38 -14.16 -27.52
CA VAL A 199 16.02 -14.56 -28.79
C VAL A 199 17.52 -14.29 -28.73
N SER A 200 17.94 -13.18 -28.12
CA SER A 200 19.35 -12.84 -28.01
C SER A 200 20.08 -13.81 -27.06
N ARG A 201 19.49 -14.15 -25.92
CA ARG A 201 20.03 -15.19 -25.02
C ARG A 201 20.11 -16.54 -25.73
N PHE A 202 19.04 -16.93 -26.42
CA PHE A 202 18.96 -18.17 -27.18
C PHE A 202 20.02 -18.25 -28.29
N LYS A 203 20.20 -17.20 -29.09
CA LYS A 203 21.23 -17.16 -30.14
C LYS A 203 22.65 -17.23 -29.58
N ILE A 204 22.93 -16.57 -28.45
CA ILE A 204 24.23 -16.72 -27.78
C ILE A 204 24.42 -18.16 -27.29
N ARG A 205 23.43 -18.73 -26.58
CA ARG A 205 23.47 -20.12 -26.11
C ARG A 205 23.71 -21.10 -27.27
N ALA A 206 22.98 -20.98 -28.36
CA ALA A 206 23.10 -21.82 -29.54
C ALA A 206 24.49 -21.71 -30.20
N ASN A 207 25.03 -20.49 -30.33
CA ASN A 207 26.37 -20.29 -30.88
C ASN A 207 27.50 -20.75 -29.97
N LEU A 208 27.25 -20.87 -28.66
CA LEU A 208 28.20 -21.40 -27.68
C LEU A 208 28.05 -22.93 -27.49
N ALA A 209 26.91 -23.50 -27.87
CA ALA A 209 26.65 -24.93 -27.81
C ALA A 209 27.61 -25.68 -28.76
N ASN A 210 28.51 -26.47 -28.17
CA ASN A 210 29.54 -27.24 -28.88
C ASN A 210 30.47 -26.39 -29.76
N SER A 211 30.64 -25.12 -29.40
CA SER A 211 31.49 -24.19 -30.12
C SER A 211 32.85 -24.04 -29.45
N PRO A 212 33.93 -23.98 -30.24
CA PRO A 212 35.25 -23.68 -29.73
C PRO A 212 35.43 -22.23 -29.25
N VAL A 213 34.41 -21.38 -29.40
CA VAL A 213 34.35 -20.05 -28.79
C VAL A 213 34.23 -20.16 -27.27
N GLN A 214 33.63 -21.24 -26.77
CA GLN A 214 33.34 -21.40 -25.35
C GLN A 214 34.60 -21.42 -24.46
N PRO A 215 35.69 -22.15 -24.77
CA PRO A 215 36.95 -22.05 -24.02
C PRO A 215 37.59 -20.65 -24.07
N VAL A 216 37.50 -19.95 -25.20
CA VAL A 216 38.06 -18.59 -25.36
C VAL A 216 37.29 -17.62 -24.48
N LEU A 217 35.96 -17.67 -24.53
CA LEU A 217 35.08 -16.85 -23.70
C LEU A 217 35.26 -17.16 -22.20
N ALA A 218 35.38 -18.43 -21.82
CA ALA A 218 35.66 -18.84 -20.44
C ALA A 218 36.99 -18.26 -19.94
N LYS A 219 38.04 -18.28 -20.77
CA LYS A 219 39.33 -17.67 -20.45
C LYS A 219 39.22 -16.15 -20.26
N ILE A 220 38.51 -15.45 -21.15
CA ILE A 220 38.30 -13.99 -21.05
C ILE A 220 37.54 -13.64 -19.76
N LEU A 221 36.52 -14.44 -19.41
CA LEU A 221 35.73 -14.25 -18.20
C LEU A 221 36.43 -14.75 -16.92
N GLY A 222 37.61 -15.36 -17.02
CA GLY A 222 38.33 -15.94 -15.88
C GLY A 222 37.59 -17.11 -15.21
N THR A 223 36.81 -17.87 -15.98
CA THR A 223 35.99 -18.99 -15.48
C THR A 223 36.32 -20.31 -16.18
N VAL A 224 35.83 -21.42 -15.63
CA VAL A 224 35.92 -22.75 -16.26
C VAL A 224 34.70 -22.98 -17.16
N VAL A 225 34.89 -23.67 -18.30
CA VAL A 225 33.85 -23.98 -19.29
C VAL A 225 32.59 -24.60 -18.68
N SER A 226 32.72 -25.48 -17.68
CA SER A 226 31.60 -26.11 -16.98
C SER A 226 30.77 -25.10 -16.18
N SER A 227 31.41 -24.11 -15.55
CA SER A 227 30.73 -23.03 -14.81
C SER A 227 30.06 -22.05 -15.77
N LEU A 228 30.71 -21.73 -16.89
CA LEU A 228 30.12 -20.93 -17.96
C LEU A 228 28.83 -21.58 -18.49
N ARG A 229 28.81 -22.89 -18.74
CA ARG A 229 27.60 -23.63 -19.17
C ARG A 229 26.46 -23.50 -18.15
N LYS A 230 26.74 -23.75 -16.88
CA LYS A 230 25.73 -23.62 -15.80
C LYS A 230 25.21 -22.19 -15.65
N SER A 231 26.06 -21.18 -15.90
CA SER A 231 25.68 -19.78 -15.76
C SER A 231 24.88 -19.29 -16.96
N LEU A 232 25.13 -19.82 -18.16
CA LEU A 232 24.34 -19.54 -19.37
C LEU A 232 22.87 -19.94 -19.23
N GLU A 233 22.54 -20.91 -18.37
CA GLU A 233 21.15 -21.33 -18.11
C GLU A 233 20.41 -20.38 -17.15
N LYS A 234 21.11 -19.50 -16.44
CA LYS A 234 20.51 -18.58 -15.47
C LYS A 234 20.14 -17.24 -16.12
N ASP A 235 19.11 -16.60 -15.58
CA ASP A 235 18.68 -15.26 -15.98
C ASP A 235 19.27 -14.20 -15.04
N ASP A 236 20.61 -14.16 -14.98
CA ASP A 236 21.35 -13.17 -14.17
C ASP A 236 21.86 -12.02 -15.05
N ASN A 237 21.33 -10.81 -14.84
CA ASN A 237 21.67 -9.62 -15.60
C ASN A 237 23.16 -9.25 -15.48
N LEU A 238 23.79 -9.44 -14.31
CA LEU A 238 25.23 -9.16 -14.13
C LEU A 238 26.07 -10.10 -14.98
N PHE A 239 25.72 -11.37 -15.01
CA PHE A 239 26.38 -12.37 -15.83
C PHE A 239 26.19 -12.09 -17.33
N TRP A 240 24.96 -11.84 -17.77
CA TRP A 240 24.65 -11.57 -19.18
C TRP A 240 25.31 -10.29 -19.69
N ASN A 241 25.43 -9.25 -18.85
CA ASN A 241 26.17 -8.05 -19.20
C ASN A 241 27.66 -8.37 -19.44
N LYS A 242 28.31 -9.07 -18.50
CA LYS A 242 29.73 -9.48 -18.62
C LYS A 242 30.00 -10.34 -19.84
N VAL A 243 29.13 -11.32 -20.11
CA VAL A 243 29.25 -12.19 -21.30
C VAL A 243 29.14 -11.36 -22.58
N SER A 244 28.16 -10.46 -22.63
CA SER A 244 27.92 -9.61 -23.81
C SER A 244 29.08 -8.65 -24.04
N GLU A 245 29.62 -8.06 -22.98
CA GLU A 245 30.81 -7.21 -23.03
C GLU A 245 32.04 -7.97 -23.51
N ALA A 246 32.30 -9.18 -23.00
CA ALA A 246 33.41 -10.01 -23.45
C ALA A 246 33.31 -10.38 -24.93
N LEU A 247 32.10 -10.70 -25.42
CA LEU A 247 31.83 -11.00 -26.83
C LEU A 247 32.04 -9.80 -27.74
N ILE A 248 31.59 -8.61 -27.33
CA ILE A 248 31.76 -7.37 -28.12
C ILE A 248 33.22 -6.92 -28.09
N GLY A 249 33.87 -6.91 -26.93
CA GLY A 249 35.25 -6.46 -26.75
C GLY A 249 36.29 -7.36 -27.41
N SER A 250 35.98 -8.66 -27.55
CA SER A 250 36.88 -9.63 -28.19
C SER A 250 36.49 -9.96 -29.64
N ARG A 251 35.71 -9.09 -30.30
CA ARG A 251 35.14 -9.35 -31.63
C ARG A 251 36.19 -9.74 -32.67
N GLU A 252 37.25 -8.95 -32.80
CA GLU A 252 38.31 -9.18 -33.81
C GLU A 252 39.05 -10.48 -33.54
N ASP A 253 39.40 -10.73 -32.29
CA ASP A 253 40.02 -11.98 -31.82
C ASP A 253 39.18 -13.23 -32.11
N LEU A 254 37.87 -13.13 -31.87
CA LEU A 254 36.93 -14.22 -32.10
C LEU A 254 36.76 -14.53 -33.60
N LEU A 255 36.67 -13.48 -34.42
CA LEU A 255 36.58 -13.61 -35.88
C LEU A 255 37.89 -14.11 -36.50
N ALA A 256 39.05 -13.65 -35.99
CA ALA A 256 40.37 -14.05 -36.48
C ALA A 256 40.70 -15.52 -36.15
N LYS A 257 40.26 -16.02 -34.99
CA LYS A 257 40.60 -17.38 -34.52
C LYS A 257 39.71 -18.49 -35.08
N ARG A 258 38.57 -18.20 -35.75
CA ARG A 258 37.60 -19.23 -36.20
C ARG A 258 36.71 -18.78 -37.38
N ALA A 259 36.60 -19.62 -38.42
CA ALA A 259 35.81 -19.34 -39.63
C ALA A 259 34.26 -19.46 -39.51
N ASN A 260 33.72 -20.04 -38.42
CA ASN A 260 32.29 -20.44 -38.34
C ASN A 260 31.47 -19.74 -37.23
N ILE A 261 31.87 -18.56 -36.76
CA ILE A 261 31.04 -17.79 -35.81
C ILE A 261 29.93 -17.07 -36.59
N ASN A 262 28.66 -17.29 -36.23
CA ASN A 262 27.57 -16.54 -36.83
C ASN A 262 27.65 -15.06 -36.39
N PRO A 263 27.77 -14.09 -37.32
CA PRO A 263 27.86 -12.66 -36.97
C PRO A 263 26.67 -12.14 -36.15
N GLU A 264 25.52 -12.81 -36.18
CA GLU A 264 24.36 -12.45 -35.36
C GLU A 264 24.60 -12.58 -33.86
N ILE A 265 25.63 -13.33 -33.41
CA ILE A 265 26.01 -13.38 -32.00
C ILE A 265 26.41 -11.99 -31.47
N PHE A 266 27.02 -11.13 -32.30
CA PHE A 266 27.44 -9.80 -31.90
C PHE A 266 26.25 -8.83 -31.81
N ILE A 267 25.24 -9.01 -32.67
CA ILE A 267 23.97 -8.29 -32.56
C ILE A 267 23.25 -8.69 -31.26
N ALA A 268 23.18 -9.99 -30.98
CA ALA A 268 22.59 -10.52 -29.75
C ALA A 268 23.30 -9.96 -28.50
N ALA A 269 24.64 -9.94 -28.51
CA ALA A 269 25.43 -9.38 -27.42
C ALA A 269 25.21 -7.87 -27.26
N LYS A 270 25.10 -7.10 -28.35
CA LYS A 270 24.80 -5.65 -28.27
C LYS A 270 23.45 -5.37 -27.61
N ILE A 271 22.41 -6.09 -28.02
CA ILE A 271 21.07 -5.99 -27.43
C ILE A 271 21.13 -6.31 -25.94
N LEU A 272 21.73 -7.44 -25.57
CA LEU A 272 21.80 -7.87 -24.18
C LEU A 272 22.64 -6.96 -23.31
N LYS A 273 23.80 -6.47 -23.80
CA LYS A 273 24.63 -5.51 -23.07
C LYS A 273 23.82 -4.26 -22.73
N ALA A 274 23.16 -3.66 -23.72
CA ALA A 274 22.36 -2.47 -23.52
C ALA A 274 21.21 -2.70 -22.53
N PHE A 275 20.40 -3.74 -22.75
CA PHE A 275 19.28 -4.08 -21.88
C PHE A 275 19.73 -4.34 -20.43
N THR A 276 20.73 -5.21 -20.23
CA THR A 276 21.19 -5.56 -18.89
C THR A 276 21.91 -4.41 -18.18
N GLN A 277 22.61 -3.54 -18.91
CA GLN A 277 23.20 -2.34 -18.32
C GLN A 277 22.12 -1.37 -17.84
N ASN A 278 21.07 -1.16 -18.65
CA ASN A 278 19.97 -0.28 -18.27
C ASN A 278 19.21 -0.83 -17.04
N GLU A 279 18.94 -2.13 -16.99
CA GLU A 279 18.35 -2.79 -15.82
C GLU A 279 19.20 -2.60 -14.55
N LEU A 280 20.52 -2.75 -14.67
CA LEU A 280 21.43 -2.57 -13.52
C LEU A 280 21.47 -1.11 -13.05
N ASN A 281 21.47 -0.16 -13.99
CA ASN A 281 21.42 1.27 -13.66
C ASN A 281 20.10 1.65 -12.99
N GLU A 282 18.97 1.14 -13.49
CA GLU A 282 17.66 1.37 -12.87
C GLU A 282 17.57 0.75 -11.47
N ASP A 283 18.12 -0.46 -11.29
CA ASP A 283 18.20 -1.11 -9.99
C ASP A 283 19.08 -0.31 -8.99
N GLU A 284 20.19 0.26 -9.46
CA GLU A 284 21.08 1.11 -8.68
C GLU A 284 20.39 2.43 -8.28
N GLN A 285 19.80 3.14 -9.25
CA GLN A 285 19.02 4.35 -8.99
C GLN A 285 17.87 4.11 -8.00
N ARG A 286 17.15 2.99 -8.13
CA ARG A 286 16.10 2.62 -7.18
C ARG A 286 16.66 2.41 -5.77
N ARG A 287 17.82 1.74 -5.64
CA ARG A 287 18.48 1.55 -4.34
C ARG A 287 18.96 2.86 -3.73
N GLU A 288 19.51 3.77 -4.54
CA GLU A 288 19.93 5.10 -4.11
C GLU A 288 18.73 5.91 -3.63
N GLN A 289 17.64 5.98 -4.42
CA GLN A 289 16.41 6.66 -4.02
C GLN A 289 15.80 6.05 -2.75
N GLU A 290 15.81 4.72 -2.59
CA GLU A 290 15.37 4.08 -1.36
C GLU A 290 16.27 4.40 -0.17
N ALA A 291 17.59 4.53 -0.38
CA ALA A 291 18.55 4.89 0.66
C ALA A 291 18.35 6.34 1.10
N GLU A 292 18.24 7.28 0.17
CA GLU A 292 17.92 8.69 0.44
C GLU A 292 16.59 8.82 1.19
N LYS A 293 15.56 8.08 0.76
CA LYS A 293 14.26 8.05 1.43
C LYS A 293 14.37 7.54 2.86
N LYS A 294 15.17 6.50 3.10
CA LYS A 294 15.44 5.97 4.45
C LYS A 294 16.21 6.97 5.32
N GLU A 295 17.20 7.65 4.76
CA GLU A 295 17.99 8.66 5.44
C GLU A 295 17.12 9.86 5.85
N LEU A 296 16.28 10.36 4.94
CA LEU A 296 15.33 11.43 5.22
C LEU A 296 14.40 11.07 6.38
N ILE A 297 13.82 9.86 6.36
CA ILE A 297 12.94 9.39 7.44
C ILE A 297 13.69 9.31 8.77
N GLN A 298 14.94 8.84 8.76
CA GLN A 298 15.78 8.84 9.96
C GLN A 298 16.08 10.26 10.43
N GLY A 299 16.31 11.20 9.52
CA GLY A 299 16.50 12.63 9.81
C GLY A 299 15.28 13.23 10.51
N ILE A 300 14.07 13.01 9.99
CA ILE A 300 12.81 13.47 10.60
C ILE A 300 12.64 12.88 12.01
N LEU A 301 12.89 11.57 12.18
CA LEU A 301 12.82 10.93 13.49
C LEU A 301 13.87 11.48 14.45
N LEU A 302 15.08 11.78 13.98
CA LEU A 302 16.16 12.35 14.78
C LEU A 302 15.82 13.77 15.26
N GLN A 303 15.26 14.61 14.38
CA GLN A 303 14.79 15.94 14.75
C GLN A 303 13.72 15.87 15.84
N LEU A 304 12.71 15.02 15.68
CA LEU A 304 11.69 14.77 16.71
C LEU A 304 12.31 14.29 18.04
N SER A 305 13.35 13.44 17.97
CA SER A 305 14.04 12.92 19.17
C SER A 305 14.98 13.93 19.85
N ARG A 306 15.38 15.00 19.16
CA ARG A 306 16.32 16.02 19.71
C ARG A 306 15.63 17.32 20.08
N LYS A 307 14.32 17.44 19.86
CA LYS A 307 13.58 18.65 20.15
C LYS A 307 13.54 18.93 21.66
N ASN A 308 14.02 20.12 22.05
CA ASN A 308 14.16 20.52 23.46
C ASN A 308 12.83 20.52 24.22
N ASP A 309 11.75 20.97 23.58
CA ASP A 309 10.41 21.05 24.18
C ASP A 309 9.59 19.76 23.98
N PHE A 310 10.21 18.73 23.41
CA PHE A 310 9.64 17.41 23.08
C PHE A 310 8.47 17.39 22.07
N LEU A 311 7.78 18.51 21.87
CA LEU A 311 6.60 18.66 21.02
C LEU A 311 6.93 19.36 19.72
N MET A 312 6.43 18.84 18.60
CA MET A 312 6.52 19.43 17.28
C MET A 312 5.13 19.79 16.76
N PRO A 313 4.86 21.08 16.50
CA PRO A 313 3.60 21.52 15.91
C PRO A 313 3.33 20.89 14.55
N SER A 314 2.04 20.68 14.23
CA SER A 314 1.65 20.08 12.95
C SER A 314 2.20 20.80 11.72
N ARG A 315 2.28 22.13 11.77
CA ARG A 315 2.84 22.93 10.68
C ARG A 315 4.33 22.61 10.44
N GLU A 316 5.13 22.59 11.51
CA GLU A 316 6.58 22.30 11.41
C GLU A 316 6.83 20.85 10.98
N PHE A 317 5.97 19.92 11.43
CA PHE A 317 6.03 18.53 11.00
C PHE A 317 5.71 18.38 9.51
N ASP A 318 4.70 19.09 9.01
CA ASP A 318 4.31 19.06 7.60
C ASP A 318 5.35 19.71 6.69
N GLU A 319 5.99 20.79 7.16
CA GLU A 319 7.10 21.47 6.46
C GLU A 319 8.29 20.52 6.18
N GLN A 320 8.48 19.44 6.95
CA GLN A 320 9.53 18.43 6.66
C GLN A 320 9.30 17.63 5.38
N PHE A 321 8.05 17.57 4.89
CA PHE A 321 7.68 16.76 3.72
C PHE A 321 7.47 17.59 2.46
N GLU A 322 7.17 18.89 2.57
CA GLU A 322 6.88 19.77 1.43
C GLU A 322 8.00 19.81 0.37
N PRO A 323 9.31 19.85 0.71
CA PRO A 323 10.38 19.85 -0.30
C PRO A 323 10.42 18.59 -1.18
N TYR A 324 9.78 17.50 -0.74
CA TYR A 324 9.82 16.19 -1.40
C TYR A 324 8.48 15.78 -2.00
N LYS A 325 7.50 16.68 -2.04
CA LYS A 325 6.14 16.39 -2.49
C LYS A 325 6.08 16.01 -3.97
N ASP A 326 6.88 16.66 -4.80
CA ASP A 326 6.95 16.38 -6.24
C ASP A 326 7.75 15.09 -6.52
N THR A 327 8.85 14.88 -5.79
CA THR A 327 9.72 13.71 -5.97
C THR A 327 9.08 12.43 -5.40
N TRP A 328 8.48 12.51 -4.21
CA TRP A 328 7.90 11.38 -3.48
C TRP A 328 6.52 11.76 -2.88
N PRO A 329 5.45 11.80 -3.70
CA PRO A 329 4.13 12.21 -3.24
C PRO A 329 3.58 11.34 -2.09
N ASP A 330 3.95 10.06 -2.09
CA ASP A 330 3.49 9.09 -1.08
C ASP A 330 4.30 9.09 0.22
N LEU A 331 5.35 9.92 0.34
CA LEU A 331 6.27 9.89 1.48
C LEU A 331 5.55 10.11 2.81
N LYS A 332 4.70 11.14 2.90
CA LYS A 332 3.96 11.47 4.13
C LYS A 332 2.98 10.36 4.50
N ALA A 333 2.22 9.84 3.52
CA ALA A 333 1.28 8.75 3.74
C ALA A 333 1.98 7.47 4.23
N MET A 334 3.14 7.16 3.64
CA MET A 334 3.98 6.05 4.06
C MET A 334 4.52 6.25 5.48
N PHE A 335 5.01 7.45 5.80
CA PHE A 335 5.52 7.78 7.13
C PHE A 335 4.46 7.58 8.22
N ILE A 336 3.26 8.13 8.01
CA ILE A 336 2.12 7.99 8.94
C ILE A 336 1.79 6.50 9.14
N THR A 337 1.78 5.73 8.05
CA THR A 337 1.40 4.31 8.10
C THR A 337 2.43 3.46 8.83
N HIS A 338 3.73 3.73 8.67
CA HIS A 338 4.79 2.88 9.21
C HIS A 338 5.30 3.33 10.59
N PHE A 339 5.23 4.63 10.90
CA PHE A 339 5.88 5.19 12.10
C PHE A 339 4.91 5.79 13.11
N MET A 340 3.69 6.16 12.70
CA MET A 340 2.66 6.69 13.61
C MET A 340 1.59 5.68 13.98
N LYS A 341 1.46 4.58 13.22
CA LYS A 341 0.60 3.45 13.57
C LYS A 341 1.38 2.38 14.32
N PRO A 342 0.78 1.72 15.31
CA PRO A 342 1.41 0.61 16.01
C PRO A 342 1.60 -0.58 15.06
N SER A 343 2.77 -1.21 15.08
CA SER A 343 3.10 -2.37 14.22
C SER A 343 2.38 -3.67 14.63
N GLY A 344 1.26 -3.60 15.35
CA GLY A 344 0.48 -4.74 15.84
C GLY A 344 -0.61 -4.36 16.85
N ARG A 345 -1.20 -5.37 17.52
CA ARG A 345 -2.24 -5.16 18.55
C ARG A 345 -1.73 -4.46 19.81
N THR A 346 -0.43 -4.51 20.10
CA THR A 346 0.24 -3.90 21.26
C THR A 346 1.56 -3.29 20.80
N GLY A 347 1.85 -2.05 21.20
CA GLY A 347 3.11 -1.39 20.84
C GLY A 347 2.95 0.11 20.62
N LEU A 348 3.84 0.88 21.26
CA LEU A 348 3.89 2.33 21.11
C LEU A 348 4.51 2.69 19.74
N PRO A 349 3.81 3.46 18.87
CA PRO A 349 4.38 3.91 17.61
C PRO A 349 5.61 4.80 17.86
N ARG A 350 6.47 4.97 16.85
CA ARG A 350 7.70 5.78 17.01
C ARG A 350 7.37 7.26 17.20
N VAL A 351 6.36 7.73 16.48
CA VAL A 351 5.84 9.09 16.58
C VAL A 351 4.41 9.02 17.08
N ILE A 352 4.08 9.84 18.07
CA ILE A 352 2.78 9.87 18.73
C ILE A 352 2.17 11.25 18.51
N ASN A 353 0.89 11.27 18.14
CA ASN A 353 0.12 12.50 18.07
C ASN A 353 -0.61 12.75 19.41
N VAL A 354 -0.43 13.96 19.95
CA VAL A 354 -1.11 14.47 21.14
C VAL A 354 -1.72 15.82 20.78
N GLY A 355 -3.04 15.86 20.64
CA GLY A 355 -3.74 17.03 20.11
C GLY A 355 -3.27 17.37 18.69
N GLU A 356 -2.80 18.61 18.52
CA GLU A 356 -2.24 19.13 17.27
C GLU A 356 -0.72 18.94 17.14
N ASP A 357 -0.07 18.35 18.15
CA ASP A 357 1.37 18.19 18.20
C ASP A 357 1.82 16.74 18.01
N TYR A 358 3.08 16.59 17.60
CA TYR A 358 3.77 15.32 17.42
C TYR A 358 4.94 15.19 18.37
N LEU A 359 5.13 14.00 18.94
CA LEU A 359 6.23 13.72 19.84
C LEU A 359 6.88 12.38 19.55
N TYR A 360 8.19 12.31 19.77
CA TYR A 360 8.92 11.05 19.72
C TYR A 360 8.62 10.22 20.97
N ARG A 361 8.36 8.92 20.80
CA ARG A 361 7.87 8.04 21.87
C ARG A 361 8.71 8.01 23.15
N ASP A 362 10.01 8.26 23.05
CA ASP A 362 10.92 8.27 24.20
C ASP A 362 10.66 9.49 25.11
N HIS A 363 10.06 10.56 24.58
CA HIS A 363 9.74 11.78 25.31
C HIS A 363 8.35 11.76 25.95
N LEU A 364 7.51 10.78 25.62
CA LEU A 364 6.12 10.73 26.10
C LEU A 364 6.04 10.76 27.63
N TYR A 365 6.80 9.89 28.30
CA TYR A 365 6.74 9.80 29.76
C TYR A 365 7.40 10.99 30.47
N PRO A 366 8.61 11.46 30.08
CA PRO A 366 9.18 12.70 30.61
C PRO A 366 8.23 13.89 30.51
N LEU A 367 7.61 14.09 29.34
CA LEU A 367 6.65 15.15 29.11
C LEU A 367 5.43 14.99 30.02
N PHE A 368 4.77 13.83 30.00
CA PHE A 368 3.61 13.53 30.86
C PHE A 368 3.91 13.80 32.33
N LYS A 369 5.06 13.32 32.84
CA LYS A 369 5.47 13.50 34.23
C LYS A 369 5.69 14.96 34.60
N SER A 370 6.32 15.74 33.72
CA SER A 370 6.59 17.17 33.97
C SER A 370 5.30 17.99 34.00
N TRP A 371 4.40 17.76 33.05
CA TRP A 371 3.10 18.43 32.98
C TRP A 371 2.19 18.01 34.14
N HIS A 372 2.17 16.72 34.48
CA HIS A 372 1.43 16.20 35.63
C HIS A 372 1.85 16.89 36.93
N LYS A 373 3.17 17.00 37.18
CA LYS A 373 3.70 17.69 38.37
C LYS A 373 3.36 19.18 38.40
N THR A 374 3.40 19.83 37.25
CA THR A 374 3.07 21.26 37.12
C THR A 374 1.59 21.49 37.42
N ALA A 375 0.70 20.70 36.79
CA ALA A 375 -0.73 20.75 37.04
C ALA A 375 -1.09 20.39 38.50
N GLU A 376 -0.41 19.42 39.12
CA GLU A 376 -0.59 19.10 40.55
C GLU A 376 -0.36 20.34 41.43
N LEU A 377 0.73 21.08 41.20
CA LEU A 377 1.07 22.27 42.00
C LEU A 377 0.11 23.43 41.75
N GLU A 378 -0.19 23.72 40.48
CA GLU A 378 -1.04 24.85 40.09
C GLU A 378 -2.50 24.62 40.49
N LEU A 379 -3.04 23.41 40.30
CA LEU A 379 -4.39 23.08 40.77
C LEU A 379 -4.48 23.16 42.29
N LYS A 380 -3.46 22.67 43.02
CA LYS A 380 -3.44 22.76 44.48
C LYS A 380 -3.48 24.22 44.94
N ASP A 381 -2.64 25.08 44.39
CA ASP A 381 -2.61 26.50 44.76
C ASP A 381 -3.92 27.20 44.38
N PHE A 382 -4.47 26.91 43.21
CA PHE A 382 -5.78 27.41 42.77
C PHE A 382 -6.88 27.05 43.78
N TYR A 383 -7.01 25.77 44.14
CA TYR A 383 -8.05 25.32 45.07
C TYR A 383 -7.82 25.85 46.48
N LEU A 384 -6.58 25.97 46.95
CA LEU A 384 -6.25 26.60 48.23
C LEU A 384 -6.70 28.06 48.28
N ASN A 385 -6.37 28.84 47.26
CA ASN A 385 -6.77 30.25 47.15
C ASN A 385 -8.30 30.37 47.07
N MET A 386 -8.96 29.44 46.37
CA MET A 386 -10.41 29.39 46.29
C MET A 386 -11.06 29.10 47.66
N ILE A 387 -10.57 28.09 48.40
CA ILE A 387 -11.06 27.77 49.75
C ILE A 387 -10.82 28.93 50.70
N GLU A 388 -9.64 29.54 50.66
CA GLU A 388 -9.32 30.70 51.50
C GLU A 388 -10.30 31.86 51.24
N ARG A 389 -10.61 32.15 49.96
CA ARG A 389 -11.58 33.18 49.60
C ARG A 389 -12.99 32.86 50.12
N ILE A 390 -13.40 31.60 50.10
CA ILE A 390 -14.68 31.15 50.68
C ILE A 390 -14.71 31.43 52.18
N LEU A 391 -13.67 31.00 52.89
CA LEU A 391 -13.55 31.20 54.34
C LEU A 391 -13.49 32.68 54.73
N ARG A 392 -12.96 33.54 53.84
CA ARG A 392 -12.94 34.99 54.05
C ARG A 392 -14.32 35.62 53.79
N THR A 393 -14.89 35.40 52.61
CA THR A 393 -16.03 36.21 52.13
C THR A 393 -17.40 35.64 52.47
N ASN A 394 -17.46 34.39 52.99
CA ASN A 394 -18.70 33.68 53.30
C ASN A 394 -19.68 33.58 52.12
N ASN A 395 -19.20 33.77 50.89
CA ASN A 395 -20.02 33.80 49.68
C ASN A 395 -20.04 32.40 49.05
N LYS A 396 -21.00 31.56 49.46
CA LYS A 396 -21.11 30.15 49.02
C LYS A 396 -21.61 30.02 47.58
N ASP A 397 -22.40 30.98 47.10
CA ASP A 397 -23.12 30.89 45.82
C ASP A 397 -22.22 30.96 44.58
N LYS A 398 -20.94 31.38 44.74
CA LYS A 398 -19.97 31.47 43.64
C LYS A 398 -19.13 30.22 43.44
N PHE A 399 -19.26 29.17 44.26
CA PHE A 399 -18.30 28.06 44.28
C PHE A 399 -18.99 26.69 44.21
N THR A 400 -19.32 26.27 42.99
CA THR A 400 -19.96 24.97 42.67
C THR A 400 -19.02 23.77 42.81
N ALA A 401 -17.69 24.00 42.80
CA ALA A 401 -16.67 22.95 42.82
C ALA A 401 -16.69 22.07 44.09
N PHE A 402 -17.20 22.58 45.23
CA PHE A 402 -17.22 21.86 46.52
C PHE A 402 -18.63 21.41 46.94
N THR A 403 -19.56 21.28 46.00
CA THR A 403 -20.92 20.77 46.26
C THR A 403 -20.98 19.25 46.49
N GLY A 404 -19.88 18.55 46.22
CA GLY A 404 -19.67 17.12 46.47
C GLY A 404 -18.45 16.60 45.71
N MET A 405 -17.99 15.39 46.03
CA MET A 405 -16.78 14.80 45.40
C MET A 405 -16.89 14.63 43.88
N GLU A 406 -18.09 14.39 43.34
CA GLU A 406 -18.29 14.31 41.89
C GLU A 406 -18.19 15.69 41.22
N GLY A 407 -18.72 16.74 41.86
CA GLY A 407 -18.58 18.12 41.39
C GLY A 407 -17.12 18.57 41.37
N PHE A 408 -16.37 18.23 42.43
CA PHE A 408 -14.94 18.52 42.52
C PHE A 408 -14.14 17.82 41.42
N ARG A 409 -14.42 16.53 41.17
CA ARG A 409 -13.82 15.77 40.06
C ARG A 409 -14.10 16.37 38.69
N ASN A 410 -15.30 16.90 38.48
CA ASN A 410 -15.69 17.50 37.21
C ASN A 410 -14.99 18.85 37.01
N ASP A 411 -14.94 19.70 38.04
CA ASP A 411 -14.21 20.97 37.98
C ASP A 411 -12.72 20.76 37.67
N ILE A 412 -12.07 19.76 38.28
CA ILE A 412 -10.67 19.42 37.95
C ILE A 412 -10.53 19.07 36.46
N ARG A 413 -11.45 18.27 35.90
CA ARG A 413 -11.38 17.88 34.48
C ARG A 413 -11.60 19.07 33.54
N GLU A 414 -12.56 19.93 33.86
CA GLU A 414 -12.84 21.15 33.08
C GLU A 414 -11.63 22.09 33.08
N ARG A 415 -10.98 22.27 34.23
CA ARG A 415 -9.76 23.07 34.34
C ARG A 415 -8.59 22.48 33.58
N LEU A 416 -8.38 21.16 33.69
CA LEU A 416 -7.34 20.49 32.91
C LEU A 416 -7.55 20.67 31.41
N ALA A 417 -8.81 20.62 30.94
CA ALA A 417 -9.11 20.86 29.53
C ALA A 417 -8.87 22.32 29.10
N ALA A 418 -9.10 23.30 29.99
CA ALA A 418 -8.94 24.72 29.69
C ALA A 418 -7.49 25.23 29.82
N GLU A 419 -6.78 24.83 30.86
CA GLU A 419 -5.47 25.37 31.23
C GLU A 419 -4.31 24.42 30.85
N PHE A 420 -4.56 23.11 30.75
CA PHE A 420 -3.54 22.08 30.47
C PHE A 420 -3.94 21.14 29.31
N GLN A 421 -4.26 21.72 28.15
CA GLN A 421 -4.83 20.98 27.01
C GLN A 421 -4.02 19.73 26.62
N ILE A 422 -2.70 19.84 26.51
CA ILE A 422 -1.80 18.72 26.16
C ILE A 422 -1.87 17.59 27.21
N LEU A 423 -1.93 17.93 28.50
CA LEU A 423 -2.08 16.94 29.57
C LEU A 423 -3.46 16.28 29.54
N SER A 424 -4.51 17.05 29.29
CA SER A 424 -5.88 16.54 29.10
C SER A 424 -5.94 15.52 27.95
N ASP A 425 -5.32 15.85 26.81
CA ASP A 425 -5.24 14.96 25.65
C ASP A 425 -4.46 13.68 25.97
N MET A 426 -3.37 13.76 26.72
CA MET A 426 -2.64 12.59 27.21
C MET A 426 -3.50 11.72 28.15
N LEU A 427 -4.25 12.34 29.06
CA LEU A 427 -5.15 11.63 29.99
C LEU A 427 -6.34 10.96 29.29
N SER A 428 -6.74 11.45 28.12
CA SER A 428 -7.76 10.79 27.28
C SER A 428 -7.26 9.48 26.64
N LYS A 429 -5.94 9.28 26.55
CA LYS A 429 -5.29 8.13 25.90
C LYS A 429 -4.50 7.26 26.91
N PRO A 430 -5.16 6.65 27.92
CA PRO A 430 -4.46 5.95 29.02
C PRO A 430 -3.57 4.80 28.57
N ARG A 431 -3.96 4.11 27.50
CA ARG A 431 -3.18 3.01 26.94
C ARG A 431 -1.82 3.48 26.41
N ILE A 432 -1.80 4.59 25.67
CA ILE A 432 -0.57 5.17 25.12
C ILE A 432 0.37 5.57 26.25
N ILE A 433 -0.14 6.19 27.31
CA ILE A 433 0.66 6.59 28.48
C ILE A 433 1.21 5.36 29.23
N SER A 434 0.40 4.31 29.42
CA SER A 434 0.87 3.08 30.06
C SER A 434 2.00 2.41 29.26
N GLU A 435 1.85 2.31 27.94
CA GLU A 435 2.88 1.77 27.04
C GLU A 435 4.11 2.69 27.00
N GLY A 436 3.92 4.01 27.11
CA GLY A 436 4.97 5.03 27.27
C GLY A 436 5.83 4.87 28.51
N ILE A 437 5.19 4.65 29.67
CA ILE A 437 5.89 4.40 30.94
C ILE A 437 6.72 3.11 30.85
N ILE A 438 6.12 2.05 30.30
CA ILE A 438 6.80 0.76 30.10
C ILE A 438 7.98 0.93 29.16
N HIS A 439 7.78 1.57 28.00
CA HIS A 439 8.82 1.79 27.00
C HIS A 439 9.98 2.61 27.56
N TYR A 440 9.69 3.75 28.22
CA TYR A 440 10.72 4.58 28.82
C TYR A 440 11.52 3.83 29.89
N THR A 441 10.84 3.10 30.77
CA THR A 441 11.52 2.41 31.89
C THR A 441 12.36 1.22 31.41
N THR A 442 11.84 0.43 30.45
CA THR A 442 12.49 -0.80 29.99
C THR A 442 13.49 -0.58 28.86
N LYS A 443 13.23 0.36 27.94
CA LYS A 443 14.06 0.60 26.75
C LYS A 443 15.01 1.79 26.90
N VAL A 444 14.53 2.90 27.46
CA VAL A 444 15.34 4.13 27.61
C VAL A 444 16.22 4.05 28.86
N LEU A 445 15.62 3.82 30.03
CA LEU A 445 16.36 3.66 31.30
C LEU A 445 17.02 2.29 31.45
N LYS A 446 16.70 1.32 30.58
CA LYS A 446 17.22 -0.05 30.59
C LYS A 446 17.06 -0.74 31.96
N ILE A 447 15.96 -0.48 32.66
CA ILE A 447 15.63 -1.13 33.93
C ILE A 447 14.81 -2.39 33.61
N PRO A 448 15.36 -3.61 33.81
CA PRO A 448 14.67 -4.86 33.47
C PRO A 448 13.65 -5.31 34.53
N ASP A 449 13.62 -4.64 35.69
CA ASP A 449 12.79 -4.99 36.84
C ASP A 449 11.32 -4.57 36.64
N MET A 450 10.46 -5.56 36.42
CA MET A 450 9.03 -5.38 36.19
C MET A 450 8.27 -4.89 37.43
N ASP A 451 8.76 -5.16 38.64
CA ASP A 451 8.10 -4.69 39.86
C ASP A 451 8.27 -3.17 40.02
N LYS A 452 9.40 -2.62 39.58
CA LYS A 452 9.59 -1.16 39.50
C LYS A 452 8.67 -0.51 38.47
N VAL A 453 8.49 -1.15 37.31
CA VAL A 453 7.53 -0.68 36.28
C VAL A 453 6.11 -0.69 36.84
N LYS A 454 5.72 -1.76 37.54
CA LYS A 454 4.41 -1.88 38.18
C LYS A 454 4.20 -0.80 39.24
N LYS A 455 5.16 -0.57 40.13
CA LYS A 455 5.11 0.52 41.13
C LYS A 455 5.00 1.90 40.49
N LEU A 456 5.62 2.12 39.32
CA LEU A 456 5.50 3.39 38.58
C LEU A 456 4.11 3.55 37.94
N LEU A 457 3.56 2.49 37.36
CA LEU A 457 2.20 2.49 36.81
C LEU A 457 1.16 2.69 37.91
N GLU A 458 1.33 2.03 39.07
CA GLU A 458 0.45 2.16 40.24
C GLU A 458 0.39 3.59 40.80
N LYS A 459 1.30 4.50 40.42
CA LYS A 459 1.16 5.93 40.77
C LYS A 459 -0.02 6.58 40.08
N TYR A 460 -0.21 6.29 38.79
CA TYR A 460 -1.18 6.97 37.93
C TYR A 460 -2.44 6.15 37.63
N PHE A 461 -2.35 4.82 37.63
CA PHE A 461 -3.43 3.91 37.23
C PHE A 461 -4.07 3.18 38.43
N GLU A 462 -5.33 2.78 38.29
CA GLU A 462 -6.01 1.90 39.25
C GLU A 462 -5.44 0.47 39.16
N SER A 463 -5.28 -0.19 40.31
CA SER A 463 -4.69 -1.52 40.39
C SER A 463 -5.44 -2.53 39.50
N GLY A 464 -4.71 -3.16 38.58
CA GLY A 464 -5.26 -4.17 37.67
C GLY A 464 -6.08 -3.63 36.50
N THR A 465 -6.10 -2.31 36.27
CA THR A 465 -6.78 -1.72 35.10
C THR A 465 -5.90 -0.70 34.38
N ILE A 466 -6.25 -0.38 33.12
CA ILE A 466 -5.61 0.68 32.33
C ILE A 466 -6.29 2.04 32.61
N ARG A 467 -7.23 2.11 33.56
CA ARG A 467 -7.90 3.39 33.87
C ARG A 467 -7.01 4.22 34.79
N PHE A 468 -6.89 5.51 34.48
CA PHE A 468 -6.28 6.46 35.41
C PHE A 468 -7.07 6.48 36.72
N LYS A 469 -6.37 6.74 37.82
CA LYS A 469 -7.01 7.04 39.09
C LYS A 469 -7.92 8.26 38.96
N ASN A 470 -8.89 8.37 39.86
CA ASN A 470 -9.74 9.55 39.91
C ASN A 470 -8.89 10.83 40.06
N PRO A 471 -9.30 11.96 39.46
CA PRO A 471 -8.49 13.18 39.39
C PRO A 471 -7.96 13.67 40.75
N GLU A 472 -8.77 13.58 41.81
CA GLU A 472 -8.36 13.98 43.16
C GLU A 472 -7.18 13.15 43.69
N ILE A 473 -7.14 11.85 43.37
CA ILE A 473 -6.05 10.97 43.79
C ILE A 473 -4.86 11.12 42.84
N LEU A 474 -5.12 11.28 41.53
CA LEU A 474 -4.11 11.41 40.50
C LEU A 474 -3.23 12.65 40.72
N PHE A 475 -3.83 13.76 41.14
CA PHE A 475 -3.15 15.04 41.40
C PHE A 475 -2.93 15.31 42.90
N ASN A 476 -3.16 14.31 43.77
CA ASN A 476 -2.96 14.45 45.22
C ASN A 476 -3.71 15.65 45.84
N LEU A 477 -4.92 15.92 45.34
CA LEU A 477 -5.80 16.99 45.77
C LEU A 477 -6.79 16.42 46.79
N ASN A 478 -6.41 16.40 48.06
CA ASN A 478 -7.35 16.05 49.14
C ASN A 478 -8.07 17.32 49.63
N PRO A 479 -9.40 17.45 49.44
CA PRO A 479 -10.15 18.63 49.86
C PRO A 479 -10.03 18.93 51.36
N GLU A 480 -9.91 17.90 52.20
CA GLU A 480 -9.79 18.05 53.65
C GLU A 480 -8.45 18.67 54.04
N SER A 481 -7.34 18.13 53.52
CA SER A 481 -6.01 18.69 53.83
C SER A 481 -5.84 20.10 53.26
N MET A 482 -6.41 20.37 52.08
CA MET A 482 -6.42 21.72 51.51
C MET A 482 -7.27 22.68 52.35
N PHE A 483 -8.39 22.21 52.90
CA PHE A 483 -9.22 23.01 53.80
C PHE A 483 -8.50 23.38 55.10
N GLU A 484 -7.84 22.42 55.74
CA GLU A 484 -7.03 22.66 56.93
C GLU A 484 -5.90 23.66 56.63
N GLU A 485 -5.16 23.44 55.54
CA GLU A 485 -4.08 24.33 55.12
C GLU A 485 -4.60 25.76 54.87
N ALA A 486 -5.71 25.92 54.17
CA ALA A 486 -6.35 27.22 53.93
C ALA A 486 -6.87 27.87 55.22
N PHE A 487 -7.43 27.09 56.15
CA PHE A 487 -7.87 27.57 57.47
C PHE A 487 -6.70 28.11 58.30
N HIS A 488 -5.54 27.43 58.26
CA HIS A 488 -4.32 27.87 58.92
C HIS A 488 -3.71 29.14 58.30
N ARG A 489 -4.04 29.49 57.04
CA ARG A 489 -3.63 30.76 56.42
C ARG A 489 -4.44 31.98 56.90
N LEU A 490 -5.59 31.78 57.56
CA LEU A 490 -6.42 32.87 58.07
C LEU A 490 -5.82 33.55 59.32
N SER A 491 -6.18 34.80 59.58
CA SER A 491 -5.86 35.48 60.85
C SER A 491 -6.47 34.77 62.06
N TRP A 492 -5.79 34.80 63.22
CA TRP A 492 -6.21 34.12 64.45
C TRP A 492 -7.64 34.45 64.89
N LEU A 493 -8.06 35.72 64.86
CA LEU A 493 -9.42 36.17 65.18
C LEU A 493 -10.47 35.46 64.33
N ARG A 494 -10.21 35.35 63.02
CA ARG A 494 -11.14 34.73 62.07
C ARG A 494 -11.25 33.23 62.28
N ARG A 495 -10.15 32.56 62.67
CA ARG A 495 -10.17 31.14 63.05
C ARG A 495 -11.05 30.88 64.27
N ILE A 496 -10.96 31.76 65.28
CA ILE A 496 -11.79 31.69 66.49
C ILE A 496 -13.27 31.91 66.13
N ILE A 497 -13.57 32.95 65.35
CA ILE A 497 -14.94 33.24 64.88
C ILE A 497 -15.51 32.02 64.13
N LEU A 498 -14.79 31.45 63.17
CA LEU A 498 -15.27 30.30 62.41
C LEU A 498 -15.54 29.06 63.27
N ARG A 499 -14.78 28.85 64.35
CA ARG A 499 -15.01 27.77 65.31
C ARG A 499 -16.18 28.05 66.24
N LEU A 500 -16.29 29.28 66.78
CA LEU A 500 -17.39 29.66 67.68
C LEU A 500 -18.77 29.58 67.01
N PHE A 501 -18.85 29.89 65.71
CA PHE A 501 -20.09 29.82 64.95
C PHE A 501 -20.38 28.42 64.35
N GLY A 502 -19.60 27.39 64.70
CA GLY A 502 -19.78 26.01 64.17
C GLY A 502 -19.62 25.90 62.65
N ARG A 503 -19.09 26.94 61.98
CA ARG A 503 -18.96 26.98 60.52
C ARG A 503 -17.82 26.09 60.05
N TYR A 504 -16.78 25.95 60.85
CA TYR A 504 -15.67 25.02 60.60
C TYR A 504 -16.21 23.60 60.37
N ASP A 505 -16.99 23.08 61.31
CA ASP A 505 -17.54 21.72 61.24
C ASP A 505 -18.56 21.57 60.10
N SER A 506 -19.34 22.61 59.81
CA SER A 506 -20.27 22.62 58.68
C SER A 506 -19.55 22.52 57.33
N TYR A 507 -18.43 23.22 57.13
CA TYR A 507 -17.64 23.12 55.90
C TYR A 507 -16.95 21.76 55.77
N LEU A 508 -16.44 21.23 56.87
CA LEU A 508 -15.78 19.93 56.91
C LEU A 508 -16.79 18.80 56.61
N GLN A 509 -18.02 18.88 57.10
CA GLN A 509 -19.12 17.97 56.77
C GLN A 509 -19.58 18.04 55.30
N THR A 510 -19.53 19.22 54.67
CA THR A 510 -19.84 19.33 53.22
C THR A 510 -18.76 18.74 52.33
N LEU A 511 -17.50 18.77 52.78
CA LEU A 511 -16.37 18.18 52.05
C LEU A 511 -16.26 16.67 52.30
N ASN A 512 -16.71 16.20 53.47
CA ASN A 512 -16.80 14.78 53.86
C ASN A 512 -18.25 14.42 54.28
N PRO A 513 -19.19 14.25 53.33
CA PRO A 513 -20.51 13.75 53.68
C PRO A 513 -20.36 12.35 54.30
N PRO A 514 -20.96 12.09 55.47
CA PRO A 514 -20.87 10.77 56.10
C PRO A 514 -21.37 9.73 55.11
N SER A 515 -20.52 8.74 54.80
CA SER A 515 -20.91 7.62 53.96
C SER A 515 -22.17 7.01 54.56
N SER A 516 -23.29 7.03 53.84
CA SER A 516 -24.53 6.39 54.28
C SER A 516 -24.30 4.87 54.31
N THR A 517 -23.72 4.37 55.39
CA THR A 517 -23.67 2.96 55.72
C THR A 517 -25.10 2.51 55.97
N LYS A 518 -25.58 1.68 55.05
CA LYS A 518 -26.84 0.94 55.13
C LYS A 518 -26.99 0.29 56.50
N THR A 519 -27.89 0.84 57.31
CA THR A 519 -28.58 0.11 58.38
C THR A 519 -29.68 -0.73 57.74
N ALA A 520 -29.53 -2.05 57.75
CA ALA A 520 -30.63 -3.03 57.86
C ALA A 520 -30.06 -4.44 58.03
N ARG A 521 -29.86 -4.85 59.28
CA ARG A 521 -30.03 -6.23 59.74
C ARG A 521 -31.54 -6.48 59.91
N GLY A 522 -32.05 -7.64 59.52
CA GLY A 522 -33.37 -8.12 59.95
C GLY A 522 -34.07 -9.05 58.96
N ASP A 523 -34.53 -10.18 59.47
CA ASP A 523 -34.99 -11.41 58.79
C ASP A 523 -36.34 -11.36 58.05
N ASN A 524 -36.52 -12.39 57.22
CA ASN A 524 -37.77 -12.84 56.61
C ASN A 524 -38.94 -12.99 57.62
N THR A 525 -40.20 -12.75 57.20
CA THR A 525 -41.27 -13.75 56.90
C THR A 525 -42.70 -13.13 56.96
N GLN A 526 -43.42 -13.21 55.82
CA GLN A 526 -44.88 -13.39 55.55
C GLN A 526 -46.03 -12.52 56.15
N ARG A 527 -46.85 -11.99 55.19
CA ARG A 527 -48.34 -12.02 55.02
C ARG A 527 -49.30 -11.26 55.95
N GLU A 528 -50.12 -10.35 55.36
CA GLU A 528 -51.59 -10.43 55.07
C GLU A 528 -52.17 -9.01 54.81
N ILE A 529 -52.57 -8.66 53.57
CA ILE A 529 -53.94 -8.49 53.05
C ILE A 529 -54.91 -7.75 53.99
N PHE A 530 -55.37 -6.55 53.60
CA PHE A 530 -56.79 -6.13 53.66
C PHE A 530 -57.01 -4.81 52.87
N THR A 531 -57.92 -4.86 51.89
CA THR A 531 -58.70 -3.72 51.36
C THR A 531 -60.17 -4.07 51.57
N PRO A 532 -61.02 -3.12 51.99
CA PRO A 532 -62.05 -2.58 51.07
C PRO A 532 -62.43 -1.11 51.46
N GLU A 533 -63.28 -0.32 50.81
CA GLU A 533 -64.01 -0.34 49.54
C GLU A 533 -64.40 1.10 49.15
N SER A 534 -64.76 1.24 47.88
CA SER A 534 -65.31 2.39 47.15
C SER A 534 -66.51 3.13 47.73
N ALA A 535 -66.65 4.41 47.33
CA ALA A 535 -67.92 4.94 46.81
C ALA A 535 -67.69 6.07 45.78
N ARG A 536 -68.11 5.85 44.53
CA ARG A 536 -68.49 6.88 43.54
C ARG A 536 -70.02 6.95 43.51
N PRO A 537 -70.63 8.07 43.11
CA PRO A 537 -71.22 8.16 41.76
C PRO A 537 -71.13 9.63 41.23
N TYR A 538 -71.47 10.05 40.01
CA TYR A 538 -72.04 9.48 38.79
C TYR A 538 -71.63 10.39 37.60
N ARG A 539 -71.94 9.94 36.38
CA ARG A 539 -71.43 10.39 35.09
C ARG A 539 -72.62 10.56 34.12
N ALA A 540 -72.59 11.55 33.21
CA ALA A 540 -73.29 11.56 31.90
C ALA A 540 -72.85 12.82 31.13
N GLY A 541 -72.58 12.88 29.82
CA GLY A 541 -72.48 11.97 28.67
C GLY A 541 -71.79 12.77 27.52
N ARG A 542 -70.87 12.25 26.68
CA ARG A 542 -71.03 11.37 25.49
C ARG A 542 -71.95 11.97 24.40
N THR A 543 -71.63 12.07 23.11
CA THR A 543 -70.85 11.28 22.11
C THR A 543 -70.34 12.23 20.97
N ALA A 544 -69.39 11.96 20.06
CA ALA A 544 -69.01 10.77 19.27
C ALA A 544 -67.58 10.94 18.65
N ALA A 545 -66.97 10.01 17.91
CA ALA A 545 -66.47 8.64 18.18
C ALA A 545 -65.88 8.11 16.85
N ALA A 546 -64.59 7.67 16.84
CA ALA A 546 -64.06 6.45 16.17
C ALA A 546 -62.61 6.58 15.63
N GLY A 547 -61.75 5.61 15.99
CA GLY A 547 -60.61 5.14 15.18
C GLY A 547 -59.19 5.54 15.62
N MET A 548 -58.61 4.99 16.70
CA MET A 548 -57.72 3.80 16.70
C MET A 548 -56.43 3.89 15.84
N LYS A 549 -55.28 4.11 16.49
CA LYS A 549 -54.07 3.23 16.43
C LYS A 549 -52.93 3.77 17.30
N ASP A 550 -52.73 3.10 18.42
CA ASP A 550 -51.49 3.08 19.20
C ASP A 550 -50.60 1.95 18.69
N LYS A 551 -49.31 2.20 18.45
CA LYS A 551 -48.22 1.19 18.56
C LYS A 551 -46.80 1.75 18.34
N THR A 552 -46.03 1.67 19.43
CA THR A 552 -44.63 1.18 19.53
C THR A 552 -43.49 1.95 18.87
N VAL A 553 -42.69 2.66 19.70
CA VAL A 553 -41.25 2.84 19.48
C VAL A 553 -40.49 2.37 20.72
N LYS A 554 -39.60 1.40 20.49
CA LYS A 554 -38.77 0.67 21.46
C LYS A 554 -37.70 1.59 22.07
N LYS A 555 -37.76 1.86 23.39
CA LYS A 555 -36.55 2.19 24.16
C LYS A 555 -35.85 0.88 24.52
N SER A 556 -34.69 0.64 23.92
CA SER A 556 -33.82 -0.49 24.25
C SER A 556 -33.43 -0.43 25.72
N LYS A 557 -33.75 -1.49 26.47
CA LYS A 557 -33.16 -1.76 27.78
C LYS A 557 -31.65 -1.86 27.62
N GLN A 558 -30.91 -0.89 28.15
CA GLN A 558 -29.51 -1.12 28.53
C GLN A 558 -29.54 -2.20 29.61
N SER A 559 -29.12 -3.41 29.21
CA SER A 559 -28.82 -4.48 30.14
C SER A 559 -27.73 -4.00 31.08
N GLY A 560 -28.03 -3.96 32.38
CA GLY A 560 -27.01 -3.80 33.40
C GLY A 560 -25.98 -4.91 33.23
N ILE A 561 -24.77 -4.53 32.85
CA ILE A 561 -23.60 -5.42 32.87
C ILE A 561 -23.39 -5.80 34.34
N LYS A 562 -23.83 -7.01 34.71
CA LYS A 562 -23.50 -7.60 36.00
C LYS A 562 -21.97 -7.65 36.10
N ARG A 563 -21.40 -6.95 37.09
CA ARG A 563 -19.99 -7.06 37.47
C ARG A 563 -19.69 -8.53 37.76
N ARG A 564 -18.97 -9.19 36.87
CA ARG A 564 -18.40 -10.51 37.15
C ARG A 564 -17.12 -10.27 37.95
N ASN A 565 -17.17 -10.58 39.25
CA ASN A 565 -15.98 -10.62 40.07
C ASN A 565 -15.19 -11.88 39.67
N TYR A 566 -14.03 -11.69 39.04
CA TYR A 566 -13.13 -12.79 38.72
C TYR A 566 -12.47 -13.30 40.01
N SER A 567 -12.44 -14.62 40.19
CA SER A 567 -11.76 -15.23 41.34
C SER A 567 -10.25 -15.06 41.22
N ALA A 568 -9.53 -15.07 42.35
CA ALA A 568 -8.06 -14.93 42.37
C ALA A 568 -7.35 -15.92 41.42
N ARG A 569 -7.90 -17.14 41.28
CA ARG A 569 -7.39 -18.18 40.38
C ARG A 569 -7.58 -17.85 38.89
N GLN A 570 -8.66 -17.15 38.53
CA GLN A 570 -8.88 -16.66 37.16
C GLN A 570 -7.99 -15.45 36.84
N GLN A 571 -7.62 -14.67 37.86
CA GLN A 571 -6.69 -13.56 37.71
C GLN A 571 -5.25 -14.07 37.51
N GLU A 572 -4.81 -15.09 38.26
CA GLU A 572 -3.52 -15.75 38.04
C GLU A 572 -3.43 -16.40 36.66
N GLN A 573 -4.49 -17.08 36.21
CA GLN A 573 -4.51 -17.73 34.90
C GLN A 573 -4.43 -16.71 33.74
N ALA A 574 -5.04 -15.53 33.88
CA ALA A 574 -4.90 -14.43 32.92
C ALA A 574 -3.47 -13.83 32.90
N TRP A 575 -2.76 -13.85 34.03
CA TRP A 575 -1.37 -13.42 34.12
C TRP A 575 -0.39 -14.46 33.56
N ASP A 576 -0.66 -15.75 33.74
CA ASP A 576 0.13 -16.84 33.17
C ASP A 576 -0.04 -16.94 31.64
N ASP A 577 -1.27 -16.72 31.14
CA ASP A 577 -1.53 -16.58 29.70
C ASP A 577 -0.79 -15.35 29.13
N PHE A 578 -0.62 -14.28 29.91
CA PHE A 578 0.14 -13.09 29.52
C PHE A 578 1.66 -13.33 29.51
N LYS A 579 2.18 -14.11 30.47
CA LYS A 579 3.60 -14.53 30.51
C LYS A 579 3.96 -15.46 29.35
N SER A 580 3.12 -16.44 29.02
CA SER A 580 3.40 -17.41 27.96
C SER A 580 3.46 -16.77 26.56
N VAL A 581 2.67 -15.71 26.32
CA VAL A 581 2.71 -14.93 25.08
C VAL A 581 3.96 -14.03 24.99
N TYR A 582 4.49 -13.59 26.13
CA TYR A 582 5.72 -12.80 26.21
C TYR A 582 6.97 -13.66 26.00
N GLU A 583 7.00 -14.88 26.53
CA GLU A 583 8.12 -15.82 26.33
C GLU A 583 8.21 -16.35 24.88
N LYS A 584 7.07 -16.53 24.20
CA LYS A 584 7.05 -16.85 22.75
C LYS A 584 7.65 -15.78 21.83
N LYS A 585 7.87 -14.54 22.32
CA LYS A 585 8.51 -13.45 21.57
C LYS A 585 10.01 -13.30 21.83
N LYS A 586 10.60 -14.18 22.65
CA LYS A 586 12.05 -14.28 22.88
C LYS A 586 12.71 -15.43 22.10
N GLY A 587 11.94 -16.17 21.29
CA GLY A 587 12.43 -17.13 20.31
C GLY A 587 12.62 -16.47 18.95
#